data_AF-A0A6L7TPS2-F1
#
_entry.id   AF-A0A6L7TPS2-F1
#
_cell.length_a   1.000
_cell.length_b   1.000
_cell.length_c   1.000
_cell.angle_alpha   90.00
_cell.angle_beta   90.00
_cell.angle_gamma   90.00
#
_symmetry.space_group_name_H-M   'P 1'
#
loop_
_entity.id
_entity.type
_entity.pdbx_description
1 polymer ?
#
loop_
_entity_poly.entity_id
_entity_poly.type
_entity_poly.pdbx_seq_one_letter_code
_entity_poly.pdbx_strand_id
1 'polypeptide(L)'
;MSREREPQRFCYVPGVALLPEEFWARLTRLKEASGLTWQGFASMIGVDYRQVLRWRKEGAEPSGGAVMALVDFALQVKDGLAILTGRDVVVTVRGRE
;
A
#
# COMPACT_ATOMS: atom_id res chain seq x y z
N MET A 1 25.48 21.98 29.10
CA MET A 1 25.61 20.51 28.96
C MET A 1 24.52 20.05 28.01
N SER A 2 24.85 19.92 26.72
CA SER A 2 23.91 19.55 25.66
C SER A 2 23.77 18.02 25.64
N ARG A 3 22.55 17.50 25.81
CA ARG A 3 22.26 16.07 25.59
C ARG A 3 22.20 15.83 24.09
N GLU A 4 23.24 15.23 23.52
CA GLU A 4 23.19 14.61 22.20
C GLU A 4 22.01 13.65 22.16
N ARG A 5 21.03 13.93 21.29
CA ARG A 5 19.95 12.99 21.00
C ARG A 5 20.54 11.90 20.12
N GLU A 6 20.87 10.78 20.73
CA GLU A 6 21.26 9.55 20.06
C GLU A 6 20.20 9.23 18.97
N PRO A 7 20.60 9.01 17.70
CA PRO A 7 19.65 8.67 16.67
C PRO A 7 19.04 7.33 17.03
N GLN A 8 17.75 7.33 17.41
CA GLN A 8 16.97 6.12 17.61
C GLN A 8 17.05 5.31 16.31
N ARG A 9 17.91 4.28 16.32
CA ARG A 9 17.90 3.24 15.30
C ARG A 9 16.59 2.48 15.48
N PHE A 10 15.57 2.86 14.72
CA PHE A 10 14.36 2.08 14.59
C PHE A 10 14.75 0.77 13.89
N CYS A 11 15.12 -0.24 14.67
CA CYS A 11 15.16 -1.62 14.20
C CYS A 11 13.72 -2.06 13.99
N TYR A 12 13.25 -1.98 12.73
CA TYR A 12 12.04 -2.69 12.32
C TYR A 12 12.35 -4.19 12.39
N VAL A 13 11.90 -4.83 13.46
CA VAL A 13 11.74 -6.29 13.47
C VAL A 13 10.68 -6.57 12.41
N PRO A 14 10.94 -7.40 11.38
CA PRO A 14 9.88 -7.82 10.46
C PRO A 14 8.85 -8.62 11.27
N GLY A 15 7.83 -7.91 11.74
CA GLY A 15 6.60 -8.53 12.20
C GLY A 15 5.86 -9.08 10.98
N VAL A 16 5.18 -10.20 11.14
CA VAL A 16 4.26 -10.71 10.14
C VAL A 16 3.24 -9.61 9.87
N ALA A 17 3.28 -9.00 8.69
CA ALA A 17 2.34 -7.96 8.33
C ALA A 17 1.05 -8.67 7.93
N LEU A 18 0.29 -9.12 8.94
CA LEU A 18 -0.97 -9.84 8.75
C LEU A 18 -1.88 -8.99 7.87
N LEU A 19 -1.89 -9.31 6.58
CA LEU A 19 -2.80 -8.71 5.63
C LEU A 19 -4.21 -9.11 6.06
N PRO A 20 -5.18 -8.18 6.03
CA PRO A 20 -6.57 -8.55 6.22
C PRO A 20 -6.94 -9.66 5.24
N GLU A 21 -7.79 -10.62 5.64
CA GLU A 21 -8.29 -11.67 4.74
C GLU A 21 -8.89 -11.07 3.45
N GLU A 22 -9.48 -9.88 3.59
CA GLU A 22 -10.08 -9.09 2.51
C GLU A 22 -9.09 -8.32 1.63
N PHE A 23 -7.78 -8.38 1.90
CA PHE A 23 -6.78 -7.60 1.16
C PHE A 23 -6.85 -7.84 -0.35
N TRP A 24 -7.09 -9.09 -0.77
CA TRP A 24 -7.25 -9.43 -2.19
C TRP A 24 -8.50 -8.88 -2.83
N ALA A 25 -9.62 -8.94 -2.12
CA ALA A 25 -10.86 -8.34 -2.58
C ALA A 25 -10.69 -6.83 -2.76
N ARG A 26 -9.98 -6.17 -1.83
CA ARG A 26 -9.68 -4.74 -1.89
C ARG A 26 -8.75 -4.38 -3.04
N LEU A 27 -7.69 -5.14 -3.26
CA LEU A 27 -6.79 -4.96 -4.40
C LEU A 27 -7.51 -5.14 -5.75
N THR A 28 -8.41 -6.12 -5.83
CA THR A 28 -9.22 -6.35 -7.02
C THR A 28 -10.13 -5.17 -7.29
N ARG A 29 -10.85 -4.68 -6.27
CA ARG A 29 -11.69 -3.48 -6.38
C ARG A 29 -10.89 -2.24 -6.75
N LEU A 30 -9.69 -2.06 -6.20
CA LEU A 30 -8.83 -0.92 -6.51
C LEU A 30 -8.38 -0.96 -7.99
N LYS A 31 -7.99 -2.13 -8.47
CA LYS A 31 -7.68 -2.36 -9.89
C LYS A 31 -8.91 -2.14 -10.77
N GLU A 32 -10.11 -2.56 -10.37
CA GLU A 32 -11.35 -2.33 -11.11
C GLU A 32 -11.73 -0.85 -11.17
N ALA A 33 -11.64 -0.12 -10.05
CA ALA A 33 -11.89 1.31 -9.97
C ALA A 33 -10.95 2.11 -10.88
N SER A 34 -9.72 1.63 -11.09
CA SER A 34 -8.76 2.24 -12.02
C SER A 34 -8.96 1.89 -13.49
N GLY A 35 -9.84 0.94 -13.82
CA GLY A 35 -10.03 0.46 -15.20
C GLY A 35 -8.83 -0.31 -15.79
N LEU A 36 -7.84 -0.67 -14.99
CA LEU A 36 -6.60 -1.30 -15.46
C LEU A 36 -6.72 -2.83 -15.56
N THR A 37 -5.90 -3.44 -16.42
CA THR A 37 -5.58 -4.86 -16.33
C THR A 37 -4.61 -5.11 -15.17
N TRP A 38 -4.45 -6.36 -14.72
CA TRP A 38 -3.46 -6.65 -13.67
C TRP A 38 -2.02 -6.32 -14.07
N GLN A 39 -1.69 -6.45 -15.35
CA GLN A 39 -0.39 -6.07 -15.87
C GLN A 39 -0.23 -4.54 -15.88
N GLY A 40 -1.27 -3.80 -16.29
CA GLY A 40 -1.27 -2.33 -16.21
C GLY A 40 -1.18 -1.84 -14.78
N PHE A 41 -1.89 -2.48 -13.85
CA PHE A 41 -1.81 -2.20 -12.42
C PHE A 41 -0.40 -2.42 -11.86
N ALA A 42 0.23 -3.57 -12.16
CA ALA A 42 1.60 -3.85 -11.77
C ALA A 42 2.59 -2.79 -12.29
N SER A 43 2.42 -2.39 -13.56
CA SER A 43 3.22 -1.34 -14.17
C SER A 43 3.02 0.02 -13.48
N MET A 44 1.79 0.36 -13.09
CA MET A 44 1.47 1.64 -12.44
C MET A 44 2.07 1.74 -11.04
N ILE A 45 2.06 0.64 -10.28
CA ILE A 45 2.66 0.61 -8.94
C ILE A 45 4.16 0.27 -8.97
N GLY A 46 4.76 0.12 -10.14
CA GLY A 46 6.20 -0.12 -10.30
C GLY A 46 6.70 -1.47 -9.81
N VAL A 47 5.85 -2.51 -9.82
CA VAL A 47 6.22 -3.86 -9.38
C VAL A 47 6.14 -4.87 -10.52
N ASP A 48 6.87 -5.97 -10.39
CA ASP A 48 6.80 -7.06 -11.36
C ASP A 48 5.42 -7.76 -11.27
N TYR A 49 4.83 -8.07 -12.42
CA TYR A 49 3.52 -8.75 -12.47
C TYR A 49 3.50 -10.08 -11.70
N ARG A 50 4.64 -10.80 -11.63
CA ARG A 50 4.76 -12.02 -10.83
C ARG A 50 4.67 -11.74 -9.35
N GLN A 51 5.09 -10.57 -8.86
CA GLN A 51 4.88 -10.19 -7.45
C GLN A 51 3.39 -10.05 -7.17
N VAL A 52 2.65 -9.36 -8.04
CA VAL A 52 1.18 -9.23 -7.92
C VAL A 52 0.50 -10.61 -7.93
N LEU A 53 0.97 -11.53 -8.78
CA LEU A 53 0.45 -12.90 -8.81
C LEU A 53 0.75 -13.68 -7.53
N ARG A 54 1.96 -13.58 -6.98
CA ARG A 54 2.31 -14.24 -5.72
C ARG A 54 1.46 -13.74 -4.58
N TRP A 55 1.28 -12.42 -4.51
CA TRP A 55 0.41 -11.88 -3.50
C TRP A 55 -1.00 -12.50 -3.63
N ARG A 56 -1.57 -12.47 -4.85
CA ARG A 56 -2.93 -12.97 -5.11
C ARG A 56 -3.14 -14.48 -4.91
N LYS A 57 -2.19 -15.32 -5.32
CA LYS A 57 -2.35 -16.78 -5.34
C LYS A 57 -1.73 -17.47 -4.15
N GLU A 58 -0.61 -16.96 -3.66
CA GLU A 58 0.20 -17.59 -2.62
C GLU A 58 0.00 -16.90 -1.27
N GLY A 59 -0.79 -15.81 -1.22
CA GLY A 59 -1.01 -15.03 0.00
C GLY A 59 0.25 -14.29 0.44
N ALA A 60 1.22 -14.11 -0.45
CA ALA A 60 2.47 -13.45 -0.11
C ALA A 60 2.26 -11.98 0.25
N GLU A 61 2.95 -11.51 1.28
CA GLU A 61 2.86 -10.12 1.73
C GLU A 61 3.63 -9.18 0.79
N PRO A 62 3.08 -8.00 0.45
CA PRO A 62 3.83 -6.96 -0.24
C PRO A 62 4.94 -6.43 0.67
N SER A 63 6.09 -6.13 0.07
CA SER A 63 7.15 -5.42 0.79
C SER A 63 6.68 -4.02 1.22
N GLY A 64 7.35 -3.42 2.21
CA GLY A 64 7.02 -2.06 2.63
C GLY A 64 7.04 -1.04 1.48
N GLY A 65 7.98 -1.18 0.53
CA GLY A 65 8.00 -0.36 -0.69
C GLY A 65 6.79 -0.58 -1.59
N ALA A 66 6.35 -1.83 -1.77
CA ALA A 66 5.15 -2.14 -2.53
C ALA A 66 3.87 -1.62 -1.84
N VAL A 67 3.81 -1.66 -0.51
CA VAL A 67 2.71 -1.05 0.25
C VAL A 67 2.64 0.46 0.03
N MET A 68 3.78 1.15 0.06
CA MET A 68 3.82 2.60 -0.24
C MET A 68 3.36 2.89 -1.66
N ALA A 69 3.80 2.10 -2.65
CA ALA A 69 3.34 2.25 -4.03
C ALA A 69 1.82 2.00 -4.19
N LEU A 70 1.26 1.06 -3.43
CA LEU A 70 -0.20 0.82 -3.39
C LEU A 70 -0.94 2.02 -2.80
N VAL A 71 -0.40 2.64 -1.75
CA VAL A 71 -0.97 3.85 -1.12
C VAL A 71 -0.92 5.04 -2.08
N ASP A 72 0.23 5.27 -2.73
CA ASP A 72 0.42 6.35 -3.71
C ASP A 72 -0.51 6.19 -4.92
N PHE A 73 -0.71 4.96 -5.38
CA PHE A 73 -1.68 4.65 -6.42
C PHE A 73 -3.12 4.87 -5.94
N ALA A 74 -3.45 4.41 -4.73
CA ALA A 74 -4.79 4.55 -4.15
C ALA A 74 -5.18 6.02 -3.93
N LEU A 75 -4.23 6.91 -3.70
CA LEU A 75 -4.45 8.37 -3.64
C LEU A 75 -4.87 8.98 -4.99
N GLN A 76 -4.51 8.34 -6.11
CA GLN A 76 -4.83 8.81 -7.46
C GLN A 76 -6.16 8.26 -7.98
N VAL A 77 -6.69 7.23 -7.34
CA VAL A 77 -7.96 6.59 -7.71
C VAL A 77 -9.07 7.18 -6.83
N LYS A 78 -10.20 7.53 -7.45
CA LYS A 78 -11.38 7.97 -6.70
C LYS A 78 -11.78 6.91 -5.67
N ASP A 79 -11.93 7.32 -4.41
CA ASP A 79 -12.22 6.44 -3.26
C ASP A 79 -11.15 5.35 -3.02
N GLY A 80 -9.97 5.44 -3.66
CA GLY A 80 -8.96 4.38 -3.68
C GLY A 80 -8.39 4.05 -2.31
N LEU A 81 -8.14 5.05 -1.46
CA LEU A 81 -7.69 4.81 -0.09
C LEU A 81 -8.76 4.10 0.75
N ALA A 82 -10.03 4.44 0.55
CA ALA A 82 -11.11 3.78 1.25
C ALA A 82 -11.24 2.31 0.81
N ILE A 83 -11.08 2.05 -0.48
CA ILE A 83 -11.03 0.70 -1.04
C ILE A 83 -9.85 -0.09 -0.45
N LEU A 84 -8.64 0.48 -0.45
CA LEU A 84 -7.41 -0.20 -0.01
C LEU A 84 -7.44 -0.51 1.49
N THR A 85 -7.88 0.44 2.31
CA THR A 85 -7.89 0.32 3.79
C THR A 85 -9.15 -0.36 4.32
N GLY A 86 -10.22 -0.42 3.52
CA GLY A 86 -11.53 -0.89 3.93
C GLY A 86 -12.20 0.00 4.98
N ARG A 87 -11.80 1.28 5.04
CA ARG A 87 -12.30 2.28 5.98
C ARG A 87 -12.55 3.59 5.24
N ASP A 88 -13.55 4.35 5.64
CA ASP A 88 -13.65 5.74 5.22
C ASP A 88 -12.46 6.52 5.80
N VAL A 89 -11.51 6.88 4.93
CA VAL A 89 -10.34 7.67 5.31
C VAL A 89 -10.60 9.11 4.91
N VAL A 90 -10.81 9.97 5.90
CA VAL A 90 -10.83 11.43 5.70
C VAL A 90 -9.38 11.90 5.68
N VAL A 91 -8.83 12.14 4.48
CA VAL A 91 -7.50 12.75 4.34
C VAL A 91 -7.65 14.25 4.53
N THR A 92 -7.40 14.74 5.75
CA THR A 92 -7.29 16.17 6.01
C THR A 92 -5.92 16.66 5.53
N VAL A 93 -5.85 17.19 4.31
CA VAL A 93 -4.66 17.90 3.84
C VAL A 93 -4.59 19.22 4.60
N ARG A 94 -3.76 19.28 5.66
CA ARG A 94 -3.38 20.57 6.26
C ARG A 94 -2.46 21.28 5.27
N GLY A 95 -3.01 22.21 4.50
CA GLY A 95 -2.22 23.14 3.70
C GLY A 95 -1.22 23.86 4.59
N ARG A 96 0.06 23.81 4.20
CA ARG A 96 1.04 24.80 4.66
C ARG A 96 0.70 26.11 3.95
N GLU A 97 0.29 27.11 4.72
CA GLU A 97 0.43 28.52 4.36
C GLU A 97 1.92 28.92 4.35
#